data_AF-G5E3Y0-F1
#
_entry.id   AF-G5E3Y0-F1
#
_cell.length_a   1.000
_cell.length_b   1.000
_cell.length_c   1.000
_cell.angle_alpha   90.00
_cell.angle_beta   90.00
_cell.angle_gamma   90.00
#
_symmetry.space_group_name_H-M   'P 1'
#
loop_
_entity.id
_entity.type
_entity.pdbx_description
1 polymer ?
#
loop_
_entity_poly.entity_id
_entity_poly.type
_entity_poly.pdbx_seq_one_letter_code
_entity_poly.pdbx_strand_id
1 'polypeptide(L)'
;IDLDHNRFLILQGEVEQIAMMKPKGQTEHDEGMLEYLEDIIGSERLKEPIQVLCRRVEILNEQRGEKLNRVKMVEKEKDALEGEKNKAIEFLTVENETFKKKNQLCQYYIHDLQNRSCDMEAQKAKIQEDTKDINKSNSLLETMKEKNKALKDVERQLNKVTKFIEESREKFTQLDLQDVDVREKLKHKTVNEARSTMDVAQSELDIYLSRHNKALAQLNKAKEALDVASGTLKDRRAAVKELETKLPKDEGALDHIVVDTIDTAQECVNFLKKNIGVATFIGLDKMKVWEKGLGKIQTPENIPRLFDMVKVKEEQIRPAYFALRDTLVANNLDQATRVAFQKDKRWVVTLQDKLDKVNKEIDECSSAITKAQVAIKTADRNLKKAEESVVRTEKEIVDNDKSIEELTEDLKKLEEKATAVMNDCKEAEGSLPEIQEQHRNLLQEMKTIQEKEHALQKEALNIRLNIEQIDSHIAEHQSKKYW
;
A
#
# COMPACT_ATOMS: atom_id res chain seq x y z
N ILE A 1 46.74 -116.50 143.24
CA ILE A 1 46.87 -117.48 144.34
C ILE A 1 46.18 -116.81 145.50
N ASP A 2 44.98 -117.28 145.84
CA ASP A 2 44.09 -116.64 146.81
C ASP A 2 44.74 -116.70 148.20
N LEU A 3 45.23 -115.55 148.64
CA LEU A 3 45.86 -115.35 149.94
C LEU A 3 44.84 -114.92 150.99
N ASP A 4 43.64 -114.49 150.59
CA ASP A 4 42.65 -113.90 151.48
C ASP A 4 41.79 -114.98 152.15
N HIS A 5 41.51 -116.09 151.45
CA HIS A 5 40.77 -117.23 152.02
C HIS A 5 41.63 -118.45 152.35
N ASN A 6 42.97 -118.37 152.22
CA ASN A 6 43.91 -119.48 152.48
C ASN A 6 43.57 -120.80 151.73
N ARG A 7 42.95 -120.71 150.55
CA ARG A 7 42.45 -121.85 149.76
C ARG A 7 43.54 -122.56 148.91
N PHE A 8 44.78 -122.65 149.42
CA PHE A 8 45.90 -123.31 148.72
C PHE A 8 46.11 -124.79 149.12
N LEU A 9 45.48 -125.23 150.21
CA LEU A 9 45.47 -126.62 150.70
C LEU A 9 44.01 -127.01 150.92
N ILE A 10 43.44 -127.74 149.97
CA ILE A 10 42.05 -128.18 150.04
C ILE A 10 42.03 -129.57 150.69
N LEU A 11 41.29 -129.72 151.79
CA LEU A 11 41.14 -131.00 152.46
C LEU A 11 40.15 -131.88 151.68
N GLN A 12 40.34 -133.20 151.70
CA GLN A 12 39.54 -134.14 150.88
C GLN A 12 38.02 -133.96 151.07
N GLY A 13 37.56 -133.59 152.27
CA GLY A 13 36.15 -133.28 152.54
C GLY A 13 35.64 -131.97 151.93
N GLU A 14 36.50 -130.96 151.75
CA GLU A 14 36.13 -129.70 151.07
C GLU A 14 35.96 -129.91 149.57
N VAL A 15 36.76 -130.80 148.96
CA VAL A 15 36.62 -131.17 147.55
C VAL A 15 35.26 -131.83 147.30
N GLU A 16 34.80 -132.70 148.21
CA GLU A 16 33.49 -133.35 148.10
C GLU A 16 32.33 -132.35 148.27
N GLN A 17 32.46 -131.35 149.16
CA GLN A 17 31.46 -130.29 149.30
C GLN A 17 31.38 -129.40 148.05
N ILE A 18 32.51 -129.00 147.47
CA ILE A 18 32.55 -128.21 146.23
C ILE A 18 31.95 -129.02 145.06
N ALA A 19 32.21 -130.34 144.99
CA ALA A 19 31.65 -131.20 143.95
C ALA A 19 30.13 -131.42 144.09
N MET A 20 29.59 -131.27 145.30
CA MET A 20 28.15 -131.31 145.57
C MET A 20 27.46 -129.94 145.42
N MET A 21 28.20 -128.85 145.18
CA MET A 21 27.60 -127.55 144.89
C MET A 21 26.77 -127.63 143.61
N LYS A 22 25.64 -126.91 143.61
CA LYS A 22 24.83 -126.79 142.39
C LYS A 22 25.60 -125.97 141.35
N PRO A 23 25.43 -126.24 140.05
CA PRO A 23 26.18 -125.54 139.00
C PRO A 23 26.05 -124.00 139.05
N LYS A 24 24.93 -123.48 139.56
CA LYS A 24 24.67 -122.05 139.74
C LYS A 24 23.78 -121.82 140.95
N GLY A 25 24.07 -120.77 141.72
CA GLY A 25 23.24 -120.29 142.83
C GLY A 25 21.84 -119.91 142.37
N GLN A 26 20.80 -120.25 143.14
CA GLN A 26 19.43 -119.90 142.78
C GLN A 26 19.02 -118.50 143.24
N THR A 27 19.72 -117.95 144.24
CA THR A 27 19.47 -116.62 144.78
C THR A 27 20.79 -115.86 144.92
N GLU A 28 20.75 -114.53 145.02
CA GLU A 28 21.96 -113.69 145.11
C GLU A 28 22.83 -113.97 146.35
N HIS A 29 22.35 -114.75 147.31
CA HIS A 29 23.09 -115.16 148.51
C HIS A 29 23.37 -116.67 148.59
N ASP A 30 23.01 -117.44 147.55
CA ASP A 30 23.24 -118.89 147.49
C ASP A 30 24.46 -119.14 146.59
N GLU A 31 25.56 -119.63 147.15
CA GLU A 31 26.81 -119.83 146.42
C GLU A 31 26.79 -121.17 145.68
N GLY A 32 26.54 -121.10 144.37
CA GLY A 32 26.76 -122.22 143.47
C GLY A 32 28.22 -122.33 143.04
N MET A 33 28.52 -123.40 142.31
CA MET A 33 29.87 -123.67 141.81
C MET A 33 30.39 -122.55 140.91
N LEU A 34 29.53 -121.89 140.13
CA LEU A 34 29.92 -120.77 139.27
C LEU A 34 30.28 -119.53 140.09
N GLU A 35 29.46 -119.15 141.06
CA GLU A 35 29.72 -118.01 141.95
C GLU A 35 31.01 -118.25 142.76
N TYR A 36 31.23 -119.48 143.24
CA TYR A 36 32.46 -119.88 143.91
C TYR A 36 33.71 -119.77 143.00
N LEU A 37 33.60 -120.16 141.72
CA LEU A 37 34.69 -119.99 140.75
C LEU A 37 34.91 -118.52 140.38
N GLU A 38 33.84 -117.72 140.31
CA GLU A 38 33.90 -116.28 140.02
C GLU A 38 34.59 -115.50 141.14
N ASP A 39 34.37 -115.88 142.40
CA ASP A 39 35.06 -115.36 143.58
C ASP A 39 36.57 -115.69 143.53
N ILE A 40 36.93 -116.95 143.25
CA ILE A 40 38.36 -117.37 143.10
C ILE A 40 39.07 -116.60 141.99
N ILE A 41 38.42 -116.39 140.85
CA ILE A 41 39.00 -115.67 139.70
C ILE A 41 38.94 -114.15 139.93
N GLY A 42 38.07 -113.67 140.81
CA GLY A 42 37.81 -112.24 141.04
C GLY A 42 37.07 -111.58 139.88
N SER A 43 36.29 -112.33 139.11
CA SER A 43 35.50 -111.79 137.98
C SER A 43 34.22 -111.10 138.42
N GLU A 44 33.76 -111.33 139.64
CA GLU A 44 32.55 -110.72 140.22
C GLU A 44 32.61 -109.17 140.17
N ARG A 45 33.78 -108.58 140.40
CA ARG A 45 34.01 -107.11 140.33
C ARG A 45 33.64 -106.48 138.98
N LEU A 46 33.55 -107.28 137.91
CA LEU A 46 33.22 -106.79 136.56
C LEU A 46 31.70 -106.69 136.33
N LYS A 47 30.88 -107.32 137.17
CA LYS A 47 29.42 -107.39 137.02
C LYS A 47 28.77 -105.99 137.03
N GLU A 48 29.13 -105.14 137.98
CA GLU A 48 28.64 -103.75 138.08
C GLU A 48 29.09 -102.87 136.89
N PRO A 49 30.39 -102.80 136.53
CA PRO A 49 30.83 -102.08 135.33
C PRO A 49 30.13 -102.54 134.05
N ILE A 50 29.93 -103.86 133.89
CA ILE A 50 29.20 -104.42 132.73
C ILE A 50 27.75 -103.93 132.73
N GLN A 51 27.06 -103.94 133.87
CA GLN A 51 25.69 -103.42 133.96
C GLN A 51 25.59 -101.92 133.63
N VAL A 52 26.53 -101.10 134.11
CA VAL A 52 26.59 -99.66 133.80
C VAL A 52 26.84 -99.45 132.29
N LEU A 53 27.75 -100.22 131.70
CA LEU A 53 28.01 -100.18 130.26
C LEU A 53 26.78 -100.65 129.45
N CYS A 54 26.08 -101.69 129.88
CA CYS A 54 24.82 -102.13 129.25
C CYS A 54 23.77 -101.01 129.25
N ARG A 55 23.54 -100.34 130.40
CA ARG A 55 22.65 -99.17 130.47
C ARG A 55 23.11 -98.04 129.55
N ARG A 56 24.42 -97.79 129.46
CA ARG A 56 24.95 -96.76 128.57
C ARG A 56 24.71 -97.09 127.10
N VAL A 57 24.85 -98.35 126.71
CA VAL A 57 24.55 -98.84 125.37
C VAL A 57 23.06 -98.70 125.04
N GLU A 58 22.17 -98.99 125.99
CA GLU A 58 20.73 -98.77 125.84
C GLU A 58 20.39 -97.31 125.57
N ILE A 59 20.92 -96.38 126.37
CA ILE A 59 20.72 -94.93 126.18
C ILE A 59 21.26 -94.46 124.82
N LEU A 60 22.46 -94.92 124.43
CA LEU A 60 23.04 -94.56 123.13
C LEU A 60 22.23 -95.13 121.96
N ASN A 61 21.65 -96.32 122.11
CA ASN A 61 20.75 -96.90 121.11
C ASN A 61 19.44 -96.12 121.00
N GLU A 62 18.88 -95.65 122.11
CA GLU A 62 17.69 -94.79 122.11
C GLU A 62 17.97 -93.46 121.39
N GLN A 63 19.09 -92.80 121.72
CA GLN A 63 19.52 -91.56 121.03
C GLN A 63 19.76 -91.79 119.54
N ARG A 64 20.42 -92.89 119.16
CA ARG A 64 20.62 -93.28 117.76
C ARG A 64 19.27 -93.50 117.07
N GLY A 65 18.32 -94.15 117.74
CA GLY A 65 16.97 -94.37 117.24
C GLY A 65 16.23 -93.07 116.96
N GLU A 66 16.26 -92.12 117.90
CA GLU A 66 15.68 -90.79 117.74
C GLU A 66 16.26 -90.05 116.53
N LYS A 67 17.60 -89.96 116.43
CA LYS A 67 18.27 -89.27 115.32
C LYS A 67 18.02 -89.95 113.98
N LEU A 68 18.04 -91.28 113.94
CA LEU A 68 17.73 -92.04 112.73
C LEU A 68 16.29 -91.79 112.26
N ASN A 69 15.33 -91.80 113.17
CA ASN A 69 13.93 -91.51 112.85
C ASN A 69 13.75 -90.09 112.31
N ARG A 70 14.44 -89.11 112.91
CA ARG A 70 14.42 -87.72 112.44
C ARG A 70 15.03 -87.57 111.05
N VAL A 71 16.16 -88.21 110.77
CA VAL A 71 16.78 -88.20 109.44
C VAL A 71 15.85 -88.84 108.41
N LYS A 72 15.25 -90.00 108.73
CA LYS A 72 14.29 -90.67 107.83
C LYS A 72 13.07 -89.82 107.52
N MET A 73 12.55 -89.07 108.50
CA MET A 73 11.44 -88.12 108.25
C MET A 73 11.84 -87.02 107.27
N VAL A 74 12.99 -86.37 107.52
CA VAL A 74 13.48 -85.27 106.67
C VAL A 74 13.82 -85.77 105.26
N GLU A 75 14.42 -86.95 105.14
CA GLU A 75 14.73 -87.59 103.86
C GLU A 75 13.44 -87.86 103.07
N LYS A 76 12.40 -88.39 103.73
CA LYS A 76 11.08 -88.61 103.11
C LYS A 76 10.40 -87.29 102.68
N GLU A 77 10.49 -86.23 103.47
CA GLU A 77 9.96 -84.90 103.10
C GLU A 77 10.73 -84.29 101.93
N LYS A 78 12.07 -84.40 101.94
CA LYS A 78 12.93 -83.94 100.85
C LYS A 78 12.62 -84.68 99.54
N ASP A 79 12.50 -86.01 99.59
CA ASP A 79 12.17 -86.81 98.41
C ASP A 79 10.73 -86.56 97.92
N ALA A 80 9.79 -86.27 98.81
CA ALA A 80 8.43 -85.87 98.43
C ALA A 80 8.40 -84.53 97.67
N LEU A 81 9.23 -83.56 98.05
CA LEU A 81 9.32 -82.25 97.39
C LEU A 81 10.13 -82.25 96.09
N GLU A 82 11.01 -83.24 95.90
CA GLU A 82 11.88 -83.33 94.73
C GLU A 82 11.08 -83.40 93.41
N GLY A 83 9.93 -84.08 93.42
CA GLY A 83 9.02 -84.15 92.26
C GLY A 83 8.40 -82.80 91.88
N GLU A 84 7.92 -82.02 92.85
CA GLU A 84 7.33 -80.70 92.59
C GLU A 84 8.38 -79.68 92.14
N LYS A 85 9.57 -79.71 92.77
CA LYS A 85 10.73 -78.91 92.34
C LYS A 85 11.09 -79.20 90.88
N ASN A 86 11.18 -80.48 90.50
CA ASN A 86 11.55 -80.85 89.13
C ASN A 86 10.51 -80.35 88.12
N LYS A 87 9.21 -80.43 88.42
CA LYS A 87 8.15 -79.85 87.57
C LYS A 87 8.28 -78.33 87.41
N ALA A 88 8.60 -77.61 88.49
CA ALA A 88 8.79 -76.16 88.42
C ALA A 88 10.02 -75.77 87.58
N ILE A 89 11.13 -76.53 87.72
CA ILE A 89 12.33 -76.35 86.88
C ILE A 89 12.02 -76.65 85.43
N GLU A 90 11.30 -77.73 85.14
CA GLU A 90 10.91 -78.10 83.79
C GLU A 90 10.03 -77.02 83.14
N PHE A 91 9.03 -76.50 83.87
CA PHE A 91 8.21 -75.38 83.41
C PHE A 91 9.05 -74.15 83.05
N LEU A 92 9.96 -73.72 83.94
CA LEU A 92 10.84 -72.57 83.67
C LEU A 92 11.80 -72.84 82.51
N THR A 93 12.24 -74.08 82.33
CA THR A 93 13.11 -74.47 81.22
C THR A 93 12.36 -74.39 79.90
N VAL A 94 11.16 -74.97 79.83
CA VAL A 94 10.29 -74.92 78.64
C VAL A 94 9.83 -73.50 78.34
N GLU A 95 9.51 -72.70 79.35
CA GLU A 95 9.12 -71.29 79.16
C GLU A 95 10.28 -70.47 78.59
N ASN A 96 11.50 -70.65 79.13
CA ASN A 96 12.70 -70.02 78.57
C ASN A 96 13.00 -70.46 77.14
N GLU A 97 12.84 -71.75 76.82
CA GLU A 97 12.99 -72.23 75.44
C GLU A 97 11.93 -71.64 74.52
N THR A 98 10.68 -71.60 74.96
CA THR A 98 9.58 -70.97 74.23
C THR A 98 9.87 -69.49 73.98
N PHE A 99 10.38 -68.78 74.98
CA PHE A 99 10.77 -67.38 74.86
C PHE A 99 11.93 -67.18 73.88
N LYS A 100 12.97 -68.04 73.95
CA LYS A 100 14.08 -68.02 72.98
C LYS A 100 13.59 -68.27 71.55
N LYS A 101 12.71 -69.25 71.34
CA LYS A 101 12.13 -69.55 70.02
C LYS A 101 11.26 -68.40 69.50
N LYS A 102 10.43 -67.78 70.36
CA LYS A 102 9.65 -66.58 70.01
C LYS A 102 10.57 -65.41 69.64
N ASN A 103 11.64 -65.18 70.39
CA ASN A 103 12.62 -64.13 70.08
C ASN A 103 13.31 -64.37 68.73
N GLN A 104 13.76 -65.60 68.47
CA GLN A 104 14.33 -65.98 67.17
C GLN A 104 13.36 -65.73 66.01
N LEU A 105 12.07 -66.06 66.19
CA LEU A 105 11.04 -65.81 65.20
C LEU A 105 10.83 -64.31 64.96
N CYS A 106 10.81 -63.50 66.02
CA CYS A 106 10.69 -62.04 65.88
C CYS A 106 11.90 -61.44 65.15
N GLN A 107 13.11 -61.87 65.49
CA GLN A 107 14.35 -61.46 64.81
C GLN A 107 14.30 -61.81 63.31
N TYR A 108 13.83 -63.01 62.96
CA TYR A 108 13.63 -63.42 61.57
C TYR A 108 12.64 -62.51 60.83
N TYR A 109 11.47 -62.22 61.43
CA TYR A 109 10.48 -61.33 60.82
C TYR A 109 11.00 -59.90 60.64
N ILE A 110 11.74 -59.37 61.62
CA ILE A 110 12.39 -58.05 61.50
C ILE A 110 13.35 -58.05 60.32
N HIS A 111 14.20 -59.07 60.20
CA HIS A 111 15.17 -59.18 59.11
C HIS A 111 14.49 -59.35 57.73
N ASP A 112 13.47 -60.20 57.61
CA ASP A 112 12.69 -60.38 56.37
C ASP A 112 12.00 -59.08 55.94
N LEU A 113 11.40 -58.34 56.88
CA LEU A 113 10.79 -57.04 56.59
C LEU A 113 11.84 -55.99 56.20
N GLN A 114 13.00 -55.98 56.85
CA GLN A 114 14.12 -55.10 56.48
C GLN A 114 14.62 -55.39 55.06
N ASN A 115 14.76 -56.65 54.68
CA ASN A 115 15.14 -57.04 53.32
C ASN A 115 14.09 -56.58 52.31
N ARG A 116 12.79 -56.81 52.57
CA ARG A 116 11.72 -56.36 51.68
C ARG A 116 11.68 -54.83 51.55
N SER A 117 11.89 -54.10 52.65
CA SER A 117 11.99 -52.63 52.62
C SER A 117 13.17 -52.17 51.77
N CYS A 118 14.33 -52.82 51.89
CA CYS A 118 15.52 -52.53 51.10
C CYS A 118 15.30 -52.81 49.60
N ASP A 119 14.67 -53.94 49.26
CA ASP A 119 14.32 -54.28 47.88
C ASP A 119 13.39 -53.24 47.26
N MET A 120 12.41 -52.76 48.02
CA MET A 120 11.49 -51.70 47.57
C MET A 120 12.17 -50.33 47.44
N GLU A 121 13.07 -49.98 48.36
CA GLU A 121 13.90 -48.78 48.25
C GLU A 121 14.84 -48.83 47.03
N ALA A 122 15.40 -50.00 46.71
CA ALA A 122 16.21 -50.20 45.52
C ALA A 122 15.37 -50.06 44.23
N GLN A 123 14.15 -50.60 44.19
CA GLN A 123 13.22 -50.37 43.09
C GLN A 123 12.88 -48.89 42.93
N LYS A 124 12.62 -48.18 44.03
CA LYS A 124 12.39 -46.73 44.02
C LYS A 124 13.59 -45.97 43.44
N ALA A 125 14.81 -46.29 43.89
CA ALA A 125 16.03 -45.64 43.40
C ALA A 125 16.23 -45.88 41.90
N LYS A 126 15.97 -47.09 41.43
CA LYS A 126 16.07 -47.44 40.00
C LYS A 126 15.05 -46.67 39.16
N ILE A 127 13.79 -46.60 39.59
CA ILE A 127 12.76 -45.79 38.94
C ILE A 127 13.19 -44.32 38.92
N GLN A 128 13.71 -43.77 40.03
CA GLN A 128 14.19 -42.39 40.07
C GLN A 128 15.37 -42.12 39.10
N GLU A 129 16.29 -43.07 38.96
CA GLU A 129 17.41 -42.99 38.02
C GLU A 129 16.91 -42.99 36.57
N ASP A 130 16.05 -43.94 36.21
CA ASP A 130 15.45 -44.04 34.86
C ASP A 130 14.61 -42.80 34.53
N THR A 131 14.07 -42.12 35.55
CA THR A 131 13.25 -40.90 35.39
C THR A 131 14.08 -39.62 35.27
N LYS A 132 15.40 -39.63 35.51
CA LYS A 132 16.25 -38.43 35.34
C LYS A 132 16.17 -37.88 33.91
N ASP A 133 15.93 -38.72 32.93
CA ASP A 133 15.76 -38.33 31.52
C ASP A 133 14.47 -37.52 31.27
N ILE A 134 13.44 -37.66 32.11
CA ILE A 134 12.20 -36.85 32.01
C ILE A 134 12.47 -35.37 32.32
N ASN A 135 13.59 -35.03 32.94
CA ASN A 135 14.02 -33.64 33.11
C ASN A 135 14.25 -32.92 31.76
N LYS A 136 14.32 -33.66 30.63
CA LYS A 136 14.21 -33.12 29.27
C LYS A 136 12.87 -32.41 29.00
N SER A 137 11.82 -32.68 29.77
CA SER A 137 10.55 -31.94 29.71
C SER A 137 10.75 -30.45 29.94
N ASN A 138 11.66 -30.04 30.84
CA ASN A 138 12.00 -28.62 31.04
C ASN A 138 12.68 -28.00 29.81
N SER A 139 13.53 -28.75 29.10
CA SER A 139 14.15 -28.28 27.85
C SER A 139 13.13 -28.17 26.70
N LEU A 140 12.14 -29.06 26.67
CA LEU A 140 11.02 -28.97 25.72
C LEU A 140 10.13 -27.76 26.03
N LEU A 141 9.91 -27.43 27.31
CA LEU A 141 9.16 -26.24 27.69
C LEU A 141 9.84 -24.94 27.22
N GLU A 142 11.16 -24.85 27.35
CA GLU A 142 11.92 -23.69 26.86
C GLU A 142 11.90 -23.59 25.33
N THR A 143 12.12 -24.69 24.61
CA THR A 143 11.99 -24.71 23.15
C THR A 143 10.57 -24.37 22.68
N MET A 144 9.53 -24.76 23.44
CA MET A 144 8.14 -24.41 23.17
C MET A 144 7.88 -22.91 23.37
N LYS A 145 8.48 -22.27 24.39
CA LYS A 145 8.43 -20.81 24.58
C LYS A 145 9.13 -20.05 23.46
N GLU A 146 10.30 -20.53 23.01
CA GLU A 146 11.05 -19.94 21.91
C GLU A 146 10.27 -20.00 20.59
N LYS A 147 9.72 -21.18 20.26
CA LYS A 147 8.88 -21.36 19.07
C LYS A 147 7.60 -20.55 19.13
N ASN A 148 6.99 -20.39 20.31
CA ASN A 148 5.83 -19.49 20.50
C ASN A 148 6.17 -18.02 20.25
N LYS A 149 7.36 -17.56 20.66
CA LYS A 149 7.81 -16.20 20.35
C LYS A 149 8.02 -16.02 18.84
N ALA A 150 8.73 -16.97 18.22
CA ALA A 150 8.94 -16.97 16.76
C ALA A 150 7.62 -16.97 15.99
N LEU A 151 6.64 -17.78 16.41
CA LEU A 151 5.31 -17.82 15.80
C LEU A 151 4.61 -16.45 15.88
N LYS A 152 4.63 -15.80 17.05
CA LYS A 152 4.04 -14.46 17.23
C LYS A 152 4.72 -13.40 16.36
N ASP A 153 6.03 -13.49 16.16
CA ASP A 153 6.76 -12.54 15.33
C ASP A 153 6.45 -12.75 13.85
N VAL A 154 6.35 -14.01 13.39
CA VAL A 154 5.89 -14.33 12.02
C VAL A 154 4.44 -13.91 11.81
N GLU A 155 3.53 -14.14 12.76
CA GLU A 155 2.14 -13.66 12.69
C GLU A 155 2.04 -12.14 12.57
N ARG A 156 2.89 -11.41 13.31
CA ARG A 156 2.97 -9.95 13.17
C ARG A 156 3.45 -9.54 11.79
N GLN A 157 4.42 -10.24 11.21
CA GLN A 157 4.88 -9.96 9.85
C GLN A 157 3.80 -10.27 8.82
N LEU A 158 3.13 -11.43 8.95
CA LEU A 158 2.03 -11.84 8.09
C LEU A 158 0.91 -10.80 8.11
N ASN A 159 0.47 -10.38 9.29
CA ASN A 159 -0.55 -9.32 9.44
C ASN A 159 -0.11 -7.98 8.83
N LYS A 160 1.16 -7.59 8.99
CA LYS A 160 1.68 -6.36 8.37
C LYS A 160 1.66 -6.42 6.85
N VAL A 161 2.15 -7.52 6.26
CA VAL A 161 2.17 -7.71 4.80
C VAL A 161 0.76 -7.78 4.25
N THR A 162 -0.14 -8.52 4.91
CA THR A 162 -1.55 -8.63 4.48
C THR A 162 -2.24 -7.26 4.49
N LYS A 163 -2.04 -6.48 5.57
CA LYS A 163 -2.58 -5.12 5.67
C LYS A 163 -1.98 -4.19 4.60
N PHE A 164 -0.68 -4.30 4.33
CA PHE A 164 -0.03 -3.52 3.26
C PHE A 164 -0.60 -3.86 1.88
N ILE A 165 -0.88 -5.14 1.59
CA ILE A 165 -1.52 -5.58 0.34
C ILE A 165 -2.93 -4.99 0.23
N GLU A 166 -3.73 -5.05 1.29
CA GLU A 166 -5.08 -4.46 1.31
C GLU A 166 -5.05 -2.95 1.08
N GLU A 167 -4.22 -2.22 1.82
CA GLU A 167 -4.04 -0.77 1.69
C GLU A 167 -3.54 -0.40 0.28
N SER A 168 -2.64 -1.20 -0.31
CA SER A 168 -2.11 -0.96 -1.66
C SER A 168 -3.15 -1.25 -2.75
N ARG A 169 -3.95 -2.31 -2.59
CA ARG A 169 -5.09 -2.59 -3.49
C ARG A 169 -6.13 -1.48 -3.43
N GLU A 170 -6.44 -0.98 -2.23
CA GLU A 170 -7.37 0.14 -2.06
C GLU A 170 -6.85 1.41 -2.75
N LYS A 171 -5.57 1.77 -2.53
CA LYS A 171 -4.93 2.88 -3.25
C LYS A 171 -4.98 2.69 -4.77
N PHE A 172 -4.73 1.48 -5.26
CA PHE A 172 -4.82 1.17 -6.69
C PHE A 172 -6.24 1.39 -7.21
N THR A 173 -7.28 0.91 -6.51
CA THR A 173 -8.68 1.15 -6.92
C THR A 173 -9.05 2.63 -6.93
N GLN A 174 -8.53 3.43 -5.99
CA GLN A 174 -8.75 4.88 -5.97
C GLN A 174 -8.06 5.57 -7.14
N LEU A 175 -6.84 5.16 -7.48
CA LEU A 175 -6.12 5.69 -8.65
C LEU A 175 -6.80 5.29 -9.97
N ASP A 176 -7.35 4.08 -10.07
CA ASP A 176 -8.08 3.60 -11.25
C ASP A 176 -9.40 4.38 -11.44
N LEU A 177 -10.12 4.68 -10.36
CA LEU A 177 -11.28 5.58 -10.39
C LEU A 177 -10.91 7.00 -10.86
N GLN A 178 -9.76 7.52 -10.42
CA GLN A 178 -9.25 8.81 -10.86
C GLN A 178 -8.84 8.80 -12.33
N ASP A 179 -8.19 7.73 -12.82
CA ASP A 179 -7.87 7.55 -14.24
C ASP A 179 -9.14 7.54 -15.10
N VAL A 180 -10.18 6.80 -14.67
CA VAL A 180 -11.48 6.76 -15.35
C VAL A 180 -12.13 8.15 -15.41
N ASP A 181 -12.20 8.89 -14.30
CA ASP A 181 -12.78 10.24 -14.25
C ASP A 181 -12.02 11.23 -15.15
N VAL A 182 -10.68 11.19 -15.16
CA VAL A 182 -9.86 12.04 -16.04
C VAL A 182 -10.04 11.64 -17.50
N ARG A 183 -10.10 10.34 -17.83
CA ARG A 183 -10.39 9.85 -19.19
C ARG A 183 -11.80 10.22 -19.65
N GLU A 184 -12.79 10.20 -18.75
CA GLU A 184 -14.15 10.66 -19.03
C GLU A 184 -14.15 12.16 -19.34
N LYS A 185 -13.47 12.97 -18.53
CA LYS A 185 -13.30 14.41 -18.76
C LYS A 185 -12.60 14.70 -20.10
N LEU A 186 -11.58 13.93 -20.46
CA LEU A 186 -10.88 14.03 -21.76
C LEU A 186 -11.80 13.68 -22.94
N LYS A 187 -12.67 12.68 -22.79
CA LYS A 187 -13.66 12.30 -23.82
C LYS A 187 -14.80 13.30 -23.94
N HIS A 188 -15.36 13.75 -22.83
CA HIS A 188 -16.52 14.64 -22.80
C HIS A 188 -16.19 16.09 -23.12
N LYS A 189 -15.00 16.60 -22.81
CA LYS A 189 -14.67 18.01 -23.07
C LYS A 189 -14.17 18.31 -24.48
N THR A 190 -13.54 17.37 -25.20
CA THR A 190 -12.49 17.83 -26.15
C THR A 190 -12.38 17.16 -27.51
N VAL A 191 -12.89 15.94 -27.76
CA VAL A 191 -12.55 15.29 -29.05
C VAL A 191 -13.67 15.32 -30.10
N ASN A 192 -14.94 15.30 -29.71
CA ASN A 192 -16.04 15.32 -30.68
C ASN A 192 -16.71 16.69 -30.79
N GLU A 193 -16.99 17.36 -29.67
CA GLU A 193 -17.62 18.69 -29.70
C GLU A 193 -16.61 19.76 -30.09
N ALA A 194 -15.45 19.85 -29.42
CA ALA A 194 -14.43 20.85 -29.75
C ALA A 194 -13.81 20.65 -31.15
N ARG A 195 -13.62 19.40 -31.61
CA ARG A 195 -13.13 19.09 -32.96
C ARG A 195 -14.20 19.35 -34.02
N SER A 196 -15.47 19.02 -33.75
CA SER A 196 -16.55 19.39 -34.66
C SER A 196 -16.76 20.90 -34.70
N THR A 197 -16.65 21.63 -33.58
CA THR A 197 -16.74 23.09 -33.57
C THR A 197 -15.50 23.74 -34.16
N MET A 198 -14.31 23.14 -34.03
CA MET A 198 -13.08 23.59 -34.66
C MET A 198 -13.09 23.33 -36.17
N ASP A 199 -13.54 22.16 -36.63
CA ASP A 199 -13.70 21.87 -38.06
C ASP A 199 -14.79 22.77 -38.67
N VAL A 200 -15.87 23.03 -37.93
CA VAL A 200 -16.91 24.00 -38.32
C VAL A 200 -16.36 25.43 -38.28
N ALA A 201 -15.59 25.83 -37.26
CA ALA A 201 -14.99 27.17 -37.16
C ALA A 201 -13.86 27.38 -38.17
N GLN A 202 -13.09 26.34 -38.52
CA GLN A 202 -12.08 26.35 -39.58
C GLN A 202 -12.74 26.39 -40.95
N SER A 203 -13.81 25.62 -41.15
CA SER A 203 -14.62 25.71 -42.37
C SER A 203 -15.33 27.06 -42.49
N GLU A 204 -15.84 27.60 -41.38
CA GLU A 204 -16.43 28.94 -41.31
C GLU A 204 -15.36 30.01 -41.53
N LEU A 205 -14.17 29.88 -40.93
CA LEU A 205 -13.01 30.73 -41.18
C LEU A 205 -12.60 30.66 -42.63
N ASP A 206 -12.57 29.49 -43.26
CA ASP A 206 -12.28 29.34 -44.70
C ASP A 206 -13.38 29.97 -45.55
N ILE A 207 -14.65 29.85 -45.15
CA ILE A 207 -15.76 30.55 -45.79
C ILE A 207 -15.63 32.07 -45.58
N TYR A 208 -15.22 32.54 -44.41
CA TYR A 208 -15.05 33.94 -44.07
C TYR A 208 -13.81 34.53 -44.73
N LEU A 209 -12.69 33.81 -44.81
CA LEU A 209 -11.48 34.14 -45.55
C LEU A 209 -11.75 34.11 -47.05
N SER A 210 -12.53 33.16 -47.54
CA SER A 210 -12.98 33.12 -48.94
C SER A 210 -13.91 34.30 -49.25
N ARG A 211 -14.85 34.64 -48.35
CA ARG A 211 -15.69 35.84 -48.44
C ARG A 211 -14.87 37.12 -48.29
N HIS A 212 -13.89 37.16 -47.41
CA HIS A 212 -12.95 38.27 -47.21
C HIS A 212 -12.13 38.46 -48.47
N ASN A 213 -11.50 37.42 -49.00
CA ASN A 213 -10.73 37.44 -50.24
C ASN A 213 -11.61 37.81 -51.44
N LYS A 214 -12.85 37.33 -51.49
CA LYS A 214 -13.82 37.72 -52.52
C LYS A 214 -14.27 39.17 -52.38
N ALA A 215 -14.52 39.64 -51.16
CA ALA A 215 -14.88 41.02 -50.87
C ALA A 215 -13.69 41.96 -51.09
N LEU A 216 -12.47 41.54 -50.80
CA LEU A 216 -11.21 42.24 -51.04
C LEU A 216 -10.91 42.28 -52.53
N ALA A 217 -11.18 41.21 -53.27
CA ALA A 217 -11.13 41.20 -54.73
C ALA A 217 -12.21 42.12 -55.34
N GLN A 218 -13.43 42.15 -54.78
CA GLN A 218 -14.48 43.08 -55.19
C GLN A 218 -14.15 44.53 -54.83
N LEU A 219 -13.53 44.76 -53.67
CA LEU A 219 -13.03 46.05 -53.19
C LEU A 219 -11.93 46.56 -54.11
N ASN A 220 -10.96 45.70 -54.44
CA ASN A 220 -9.89 46.03 -55.36
C ASN A 220 -10.43 46.29 -56.76
N LYS A 221 -11.37 45.48 -57.27
CA LYS A 221 -12.06 45.78 -58.54
C LYS A 221 -12.86 47.08 -58.49
N ALA A 222 -13.50 47.40 -57.38
CA ALA A 222 -14.24 48.64 -57.20
C ALA A 222 -13.30 49.84 -57.06
N LYS A 223 -12.13 49.69 -56.43
CA LYS A 223 -11.05 50.68 -56.37
C LYS A 223 -10.41 50.88 -57.74
N GLU A 224 -10.14 49.83 -58.49
CA GLU A 224 -9.67 49.90 -59.87
C GLU A 224 -10.71 50.58 -60.78
N ALA A 225 -11.99 50.22 -60.66
CA ALA A 225 -13.07 50.89 -61.38
C ALA A 225 -13.21 52.37 -60.97
N LEU A 226 -12.99 52.69 -59.69
CA LEU A 226 -12.94 54.06 -59.18
C LEU A 226 -11.75 54.83 -59.76
N ASP A 227 -10.57 54.21 -59.82
CA ASP A 227 -9.36 54.81 -60.39
C ASP A 227 -9.52 55.03 -61.90
N VAL A 228 -10.06 54.04 -62.64
CA VAL A 228 -10.37 54.17 -64.07
C VAL A 228 -11.43 55.24 -64.31
N ALA A 229 -12.53 55.26 -63.53
CA ALA A 229 -13.57 56.26 -63.66
C ALA A 229 -13.07 57.67 -63.29
N SER A 230 -12.23 57.79 -62.26
CA SER A 230 -11.65 59.07 -61.86
C SER A 230 -10.58 59.58 -62.85
N GLY A 231 -9.80 58.66 -63.44
CA GLY A 231 -8.89 58.96 -64.55
C GLY A 231 -9.65 59.44 -65.78
N THR A 232 -10.69 58.70 -66.19
CA THR A 232 -11.56 59.07 -67.32
C THR A 232 -12.25 60.42 -67.09
N LEU A 233 -12.65 60.72 -65.85
CA LEU A 233 -13.27 62.00 -65.49
C LEU A 233 -12.25 63.16 -65.51
N LYS A 234 -10.99 62.92 -65.14
CA LYS A 234 -9.90 63.89 -65.32
C LYS A 234 -9.63 64.16 -66.80
N ASP A 235 -9.56 63.12 -67.62
CA ASP A 235 -9.31 63.24 -69.06
C ASP A 235 -10.46 63.97 -69.79
N ARG A 236 -11.71 63.64 -69.44
CA ARG A 236 -12.91 64.33 -69.96
C ARG A 236 -12.99 65.79 -69.50
N ARG A 237 -12.64 66.11 -68.25
CA ARG A 237 -12.53 67.51 -67.79
C ARG A 237 -11.44 68.29 -68.53
N ALA A 238 -10.33 67.64 -68.89
CA ALA A 238 -9.29 68.27 -69.70
C ALA A 238 -9.78 68.54 -71.14
N ALA A 239 -10.52 67.60 -71.73
CA ALA A 239 -11.10 67.76 -73.07
C ALA A 239 -12.15 68.89 -73.15
N VAL A 240 -12.98 69.09 -72.11
CA VAL A 240 -13.92 70.23 -72.03
C VAL A 240 -13.16 71.56 -72.02
N LYS A 241 -12.10 71.64 -71.22
CA LYS A 241 -11.25 72.84 -71.13
C LYS A 241 -10.54 73.15 -72.47
N GLU A 242 -10.21 72.13 -73.24
CA GLU A 242 -9.60 72.30 -74.57
C GLU A 242 -10.62 72.76 -75.63
N LEU A 243 -11.85 72.23 -75.59
CA LEU A 243 -12.94 72.63 -76.51
C LEU A 243 -13.43 74.07 -76.26
N GLU A 244 -13.41 74.54 -75.01
CA GLU A 244 -13.73 75.94 -74.68
C GLU A 244 -12.71 76.95 -75.24
N THR A 245 -11.46 76.53 -75.46
CA THR A 245 -10.38 77.41 -75.98
C THR A 245 -10.27 77.47 -77.50
N LYS A 246 -10.96 76.58 -78.25
CA LYS A 246 -10.85 76.47 -79.72
C LYS A 246 -12.16 76.88 -80.41
N LEU A 247 -12.38 78.18 -80.53
CA LEU A 247 -13.35 78.88 -81.39
C LEU A 247 -12.57 79.86 -82.30
N PRO A 248 -12.99 80.10 -83.55
CA PRO A 248 -12.63 79.35 -84.75
C PRO A 248 -11.63 80.12 -85.63
N LYS A 249 -10.50 79.48 -85.97
CA LYS A 249 -9.63 79.88 -87.09
C LYS A 249 -9.94 79.00 -88.30
N ASP A 250 -11.00 79.35 -89.03
CA ASP A 250 -11.15 78.92 -90.42
C ASP A 250 -10.64 80.06 -91.32
N GLU A 251 -9.31 80.25 -91.37
CA GLU A 251 -8.64 81.30 -92.15
C GLU A 251 -7.88 80.70 -93.35
N GLY A 252 -8.56 79.97 -94.23
CA GLY A 252 -7.97 79.55 -95.51
C GLY A 252 -7.89 80.68 -96.56
N ALA A 253 -8.60 81.80 -96.35
CA ALA A 253 -8.82 82.85 -97.36
C ALA A 253 -8.30 84.26 -96.97
N LEU A 254 -7.57 84.39 -95.84
CA LEU A 254 -7.09 85.68 -95.31
C LEU A 254 -5.62 85.98 -95.64
N ASP A 255 -4.94 85.11 -96.38
CA ASP A 255 -3.54 85.26 -96.80
C ASP A 255 -3.38 86.06 -98.12
N HIS A 256 -4.41 86.79 -98.54
CA HIS A 256 -4.40 87.58 -99.77
C HIS A 256 -3.91 89.01 -99.51
N ILE A 257 -2.88 89.45 -100.25
CA ILE A 257 -2.25 90.76 -100.05
C ILE A 257 -3.13 91.83 -100.74
N VAL A 258 -3.56 92.82 -99.97
CA VAL A 258 -4.41 93.92 -100.46
C VAL A 258 -3.54 95.03 -101.05
N VAL A 259 -3.87 95.50 -102.25
CA VAL A 259 -3.16 96.57 -103.00
C VAL A 259 -4.14 97.56 -103.62
N ASP A 260 -3.73 98.82 -103.78
CA ASP A 260 -4.65 99.92 -104.13
C ASP A 260 -5.16 99.85 -105.58
N THR A 261 -4.29 99.51 -106.54
CA THR A 261 -4.62 99.43 -107.98
C THR A 261 -4.11 98.14 -108.63
N ILE A 262 -4.77 97.66 -109.69
CA ILE A 262 -4.30 96.49 -110.45
C ILE A 262 -2.88 96.68 -110.98
N ASP A 263 -2.51 97.89 -111.38
CA ASP A 263 -1.18 98.17 -111.92
C ASP A 263 -0.10 97.93 -110.85
N THR A 264 -0.34 98.36 -109.60
CA THR A 264 0.55 98.02 -108.47
C THR A 264 0.57 96.52 -108.17
N ALA A 265 -0.58 95.84 -108.28
CA ALA A 265 -0.64 94.38 -108.16
C ALA A 265 0.23 93.69 -109.23
N GLN A 266 0.18 94.16 -110.48
CA GLN A 266 0.98 93.61 -111.58
C GLN A 266 2.47 93.87 -111.41
N GLU A 267 2.86 95.05 -110.92
CA GLU A 267 4.25 95.34 -110.56
C GLU A 267 4.73 94.42 -109.43
N CYS A 268 3.94 94.26 -108.36
CA CYS A 268 4.26 93.35 -107.27
C CYS A 268 4.32 91.88 -107.73
N VAL A 269 3.42 91.45 -108.62
CA VAL A 269 3.44 90.10 -109.22
C VAL A 269 4.67 89.92 -110.10
N ASN A 270 5.04 90.91 -110.91
CA ASN A 270 6.25 90.86 -111.76
C ASN A 270 7.53 90.83 -110.92
N PHE A 271 7.55 91.57 -109.80
CA PHE A 271 8.64 91.54 -108.83
C PHE A 271 8.73 90.17 -108.13
N LEU A 272 7.61 89.60 -107.68
CA LEU A 272 7.56 88.30 -107.02
C LEU A 272 7.91 87.14 -107.96
N LYS A 273 7.46 87.18 -109.23
CA LYS A 273 7.83 86.20 -110.26
C LYS A 273 9.33 86.15 -110.53
N LYS A 274 10.05 87.26 -110.32
CA LYS A 274 11.50 87.29 -110.56
C LYS A 274 12.31 86.61 -109.46
N ASN A 275 11.84 86.52 -108.20
CA ASN A 275 12.71 86.03 -107.12
C ASN A 275 12.07 85.34 -105.89
N ILE A 276 10.75 85.35 -105.61
CA ILE A 276 10.26 84.99 -104.24
C ILE A 276 8.93 84.17 -104.17
N GLY A 277 8.17 83.97 -105.24
CA GLY A 277 7.04 83.01 -105.26
C GLY A 277 5.74 83.53 -105.87
N VAL A 278 4.61 82.88 -105.54
CA VAL A 278 3.25 83.23 -106.01
C VAL A 278 2.43 83.71 -104.82
N ALA A 279 1.91 84.94 -104.89
CA ALA A 279 0.94 85.48 -103.94
C ALA A 279 -0.35 85.86 -104.68
N THR A 280 -1.49 85.75 -103.99
CA THR A 280 -2.78 86.19 -104.51
C THR A 280 -3.04 87.60 -104.00
N PHE A 281 -3.18 88.54 -104.93
CA PHE A 281 -3.41 89.95 -104.61
C PHE A 281 -4.88 90.32 -104.78
N ILE A 282 -5.36 91.19 -103.91
CA ILE A 282 -6.68 91.80 -103.98
C ILE A 282 -6.51 93.27 -104.35
N GLY A 283 -6.89 93.64 -105.58
CA GLY A 283 -6.90 95.04 -106.03
C GLY A 283 -8.14 95.78 -105.54
N LEU A 284 -7.96 96.80 -104.70
CA LEU A 284 -9.05 97.61 -104.13
C LEU A 284 -9.80 98.40 -105.22
N ASP A 285 -9.12 98.84 -106.28
CA ASP A 285 -9.69 99.53 -107.44
C ASP A 285 -10.82 98.75 -108.13
N LYS A 286 -10.67 97.44 -108.32
CA LYS A 286 -11.73 96.57 -108.86
C LYS A 286 -12.73 96.12 -107.81
N MET A 287 -12.37 96.18 -106.53
CA MET A 287 -13.30 95.85 -105.45
C MET A 287 -14.34 96.94 -105.16
N LYS A 288 -14.15 98.17 -105.68
CA LYS A 288 -15.16 99.25 -105.60
C LYS A 288 -16.55 98.86 -106.15
N VAL A 289 -16.63 97.87 -107.04
CA VAL A 289 -17.91 97.33 -107.53
C VAL A 289 -18.77 96.80 -106.38
N TRP A 290 -18.15 96.34 -105.30
CA TRP A 290 -18.82 95.74 -104.15
C TRP A 290 -19.20 96.74 -103.06
N GLU A 291 -18.73 98.01 -103.11
CA GLU A 291 -19.11 99.08 -102.15
C GLU A 291 -20.63 99.24 -102.03
N LYS A 292 -21.35 99.12 -103.16
CA LYS A 292 -22.81 99.27 -103.19
C LYS A 292 -23.57 98.10 -102.54
N GLY A 293 -22.91 96.96 -102.29
CA GLY A 293 -23.50 95.75 -101.68
C GLY A 293 -23.08 95.48 -100.23
N LEU A 294 -22.33 96.39 -99.62
CA LEU A 294 -21.71 96.25 -98.28
C LEU A 294 -22.57 96.77 -97.12
N GLY A 295 -23.82 97.17 -97.39
CA GLY A 295 -24.77 97.64 -96.38
C GLY A 295 -25.21 96.52 -95.42
N LYS A 296 -25.75 96.91 -94.25
CA LYS A 296 -26.37 95.96 -93.32
C LYS A 296 -27.52 95.22 -94.02
N ILE A 297 -27.45 93.90 -94.03
CA ILE A 297 -28.49 93.04 -94.58
C ILE A 297 -29.45 92.67 -93.45
N GLN A 298 -30.75 92.61 -93.76
CA GLN A 298 -31.71 92.06 -92.80
C GLN A 298 -31.51 90.54 -92.74
N THR A 299 -30.97 90.06 -91.63
CA THR A 299 -30.71 88.64 -91.43
C THR A 299 -31.97 87.94 -90.88
N PRO A 300 -32.28 86.71 -91.35
CA PRO A 300 -33.32 85.89 -90.74
C PRO A 300 -33.07 85.76 -89.23
N GLU A 301 -34.13 85.93 -88.44
CA GLU A 301 -34.10 85.81 -86.98
C GLU A 301 -33.09 86.73 -86.25
N ASN A 302 -32.65 87.82 -86.89
CA ASN A 302 -31.71 88.79 -86.31
C ASN A 302 -30.35 88.16 -85.91
N ILE A 303 -29.98 87.07 -86.57
CA ILE A 303 -28.73 86.35 -86.32
C ILE A 303 -27.55 87.23 -86.75
N PRO A 304 -26.51 87.40 -85.91
CA PRO A 304 -25.37 88.21 -86.24
C PRO A 304 -24.60 87.63 -87.44
N ARG A 305 -24.32 88.49 -88.41
CA ARG A 305 -23.47 88.20 -89.57
C ARG A 305 -22.01 88.34 -89.14
N LEU A 306 -21.21 87.34 -89.45
CA LEU A 306 -19.78 87.29 -89.12
C LEU A 306 -19.04 88.52 -89.69
N PHE A 307 -19.38 88.95 -90.91
CA PHE A 307 -18.84 90.16 -91.52
C PHE A 307 -19.05 91.42 -90.66
N ASP A 308 -20.21 91.56 -90.01
CA ASP A 308 -20.55 92.73 -89.18
C ASP A 308 -19.86 92.69 -87.80
N MET A 309 -19.40 91.52 -87.37
CA MET A 309 -18.67 91.35 -86.11
C MET A 309 -17.18 91.66 -86.24
N VAL A 310 -16.64 91.74 -87.45
CA VAL A 310 -15.25 92.09 -87.71
C VAL A 310 -15.06 93.60 -87.61
N LYS A 311 -14.25 94.06 -86.66
CA LYS A 311 -13.84 95.46 -86.53
C LYS A 311 -12.60 95.72 -87.39
N VAL A 312 -12.75 96.45 -88.48
CA VAL A 312 -11.64 96.82 -89.38
C VAL A 312 -11.06 98.19 -88.98
N LYS A 313 -9.72 98.33 -88.99
CA LYS A 313 -9.01 99.56 -88.57
C LYS A 313 -9.07 100.69 -89.60
N GLU A 314 -9.08 100.36 -90.89
CA GLU A 314 -9.16 101.33 -92.00
C GLU A 314 -10.33 100.98 -92.91
N GLU A 315 -11.25 101.93 -93.10
CA GLU A 315 -12.50 101.68 -93.83
C GLU A 315 -12.29 101.39 -95.32
N GLN A 316 -11.15 101.85 -95.88
CA GLN A 316 -10.76 101.59 -97.26
C GLN A 316 -10.45 100.11 -97.55
N ILE A 317 -10.10 99.33 -96.52
CA ILE A 317 -9.78 97.89 -96.63
C ILE A 317 -11.03 97.03 -96.41
N ARG A 318 -12.13 97.62 -95.95
CA ARG A 318 -13.40 96.91 -95.68
C ARG A 318 -13.90 96.06 -96.85
N PRO A 319 -13.78 96.47 -98.14
CA PRO A 319 -14.14 95.64 -99.28
C PRO A 319 -13.30 94.35 -99.43
N ALA A 320 -12.07 94.32 -98.90
CA ALA A 320 -11.20 93.14 -98.98
C ALA A 320 -11.72 91.93 -98.20
N TYR A 321 -12.58 92.15 -97.20
CA TYR A 321 -13.25 91.09 -96.43
C TYR A 321 -14.44 90.45 -97.16
N PHE A 322 -14.51 90.56 -98.50
CA PHE A 322 -15.55 89.94 -99.32
C PHE A 322 -15.69 88.43 -99.09
N ALA A 323 -14.63 87.75 -98.62
CA ALA A 323 -14.63 86.32 -98.34
C ALA A 323 -15.62 85.91 -97.23
N LEU A 324 -15.91 86.81 -96.29
CA LEU A 324 -16.78 86.51 -95.14
C LEU A 324 -18.28 86.57 -95.46
N ARG A 325 -18.66 87.18 -96.61
CA ARG A 325 -20.03 87.32 -97.17
C ARG A 325 -21.13 87.29 -96.10
N ASP A 326 -22.17 86.48 -96.31
CA ASP A 326 -23.35 86.36 -95.46
C ASP A 326 -23.24 85.15 -94.53
N THR A 327 -22.07 84.96 -93.92
CA THR A 327 -21.86 83.90 -92.92
C THR A 327 -22.55 84.28 -91.62
N LEU A 328 -23.43 83.43 -91.11
CA LEU A 328 -24.22 83.67 -89.91
C LEU A 328 -23.78 82.74 -88.77
N VAL A 329 -23.72 83.24 -87.55
CA VAL A 329 -23.33 82.45 -86.36
C VAL A 329 -24.57 82.13 -85.55
N ALA A 330 -25.01 80.86 -85.56
CA ALA A 330 -26.20 80.43 -84.82
C ALA A 330 -25.82 79.86 -83.45
N ASN A 331 -26.63 80.19 -82.44
CA ASN A 331 -26.38 79.72 -81.07
C ASN A 331 -26.82 78.25 -80.87
N ASN A 332 -27.80 77.78 -81.65
CA ASN A 332 -28.44 76.46 -81.48
C ASN A 332 -28.61 75.72 -82.82
N LEU A 333 -28.66 74.38 -82.79
CA LEU A 333 -28.79 73.51 -83.97
C LEU A 333 -30.08 73.77 -84.77
N ASP A 334 -31.20 73.99 -84.08
CA ASP A 334 -32.49 74.26 -84.73
C ASP A 334 -32.53 75.60 -85.47
N GLN A 335 -31.75 76.57 -85.00
CA GLN A 335 -31.62 77.88 -85.63
C GLN A 335 -30.69 77.79 -86.85
N ALA A 336 -29.60 77.03 -86.74
CA ALA A 336 -28.68 76.81 -87.85
C ALA A 336 -29.33 76.09 -89.03
N THR A 337 -30.11 75.06 -88.74
CA THR A 337 -30.78 74.24 -89.76
C THR A 337 -31.88 75.03 -90.47
N ARG A 338 -32.70 75.80 -89.74
CA ARG A 338 -33.76 76.63 -90.36
C ARG A 338 -33.22 77.69 -91.31
N VAL A 339 -32.05 78.25 -91.03
CA VAL A 339 -31.48 79.35 -91.81
C VAL A 339 -30.64 78.85 -92.98
N ALA A 340 -29.96 77.71 -92.84
CA ALA A 340 -29.18 77.11 -93.93
C ALA A 340 -30.03 76.67 -95.15
N PHE A 341 -31.31 76.33 -94.94
CA PHE A 341 -32.23 75.85 -95.99
C PHE A 341 -33.11 76.93 -96.64
N GLN A 342 -32.89 78.22 -96.36
CA GLN A 342 -33.63 79.31 -97.00
C GLN A 342 -33.12 79.58 -98.44
N LYS A 343 -33.96 80.21 -99.29
CA LYS A 343 -33.70 80.41 -100.74
C LYS A 343 -32.36 81.08 -101.07
N ASP A 344 -31.77 81.80 -100.13
CA ASP A 344 -30.43 82.40 -100.24
C ASP A 344 -29.39 81.52 -99.54
N LYS A 345 -28.40 81.02 -100.28
CA LYS A 345 -27.33 80.15 -99.75
C LYS A 345 -26.48 80.91 -98.70
N ARG A 346 -26.65 80.62 -97.41
CA ARG A 346 -25.85 81.15 -96.28
C ARG A 346 -25.20 80.02 -95.48
N TRP A 347 -24.03 80.27 -94.90
CA TRP A 347 -23.22 79.28 -94.15
C TRP A 347 -23.46 79.44 -92.62
N VAL A 348 -23.61 78.33 -91.86
CA VAL A 348 -23.90 78.33 -90.41
C VAL A 348 -23.11 77.23 -89.64
N VAL A 349 -22.67 77.52 -88.40
CA VAL A 349 -21.86 76.63 -87.52
C VAL A 349 -22.45 76.58 -86.09
N THR A 350 -22.41 75.43 -85.38
CA THR A 350 -22.99 75.24 -84.01
C THR A 350 -22.04 74.56 -83.02
N LEU A 351 -22.05 74.99 -81.74
CA LEU A 351 -21.06 74.61 -80.70
C LEU A 351 -21.61 73.83 -79.49
N GLN A 352 -22.92 73.87 -79.22
CA GLN A 352 -23.48 73.41 -77.93
C GLN A 352 -23.59 71.88 -77.77
N ASP A 353 -23.86 71.13 -78.85
CA ASP A 353 -24.12 69.67 -78.77
C ASP A 353 -22.92 68.83 -78.31
N LYS A 354 -21.70 69.30 -78.53
CA LYS A 354 -20.49 68.60 -78.08
C LYS A 354 -20.27 68.71 -76.58
N LEU A 355 -20.74 69.79 -75.95
CA LEU A 355 -20.55 70.05 -74.53
C LEU A 355 -21.50 69.20 -73.66
N ASP A 356 -22.79 69.13 -74.04
CA ASP A 356 -23.81 68.42 -73.25
C ASP A 356 -23.60 66.91 -73.21
N LYS A 357 -23.06 66.34 -74.30
CA LYS A 357 -22.71 64.92 -74.37
C LYS A 357 -21.61 64.55 -73.35
N VAL A 358 -20.61 65.41 -73.19
CA VAL A 358 -19.50 65.18 -72.26
C VAL A 358 -19.93 65.37 -70.80
N ASN A 359 -20.85 66.30 -70.51
CA ASN A 359 -21.39 66.49 -69.16
C ASN A 359 -22.22 65.30 -68.68
N LYS A 360 -23.07 64.72 -69.53
CA LYS A 360 -23.84 63.52 -69.20
C LYS A 360 -22.94 62.32 -68.84
N GLU A 361 -21.84 62.17 -69.57
CA GLU A 361 -20.84 61.13 -69.31
C GLU A 361 -20.09 61.35 -67.97
N ILE A 362 -19.93 62.59 -67.51
CA ILE A 362 -19.32 62.93 -66.21
C ILE A 362 -20.28 62.59 -65.04
N ASP A 363 -21.57 62.85 -65.19
CA ASP A 363 -22.57 62.52 -64.18
C ASP A 363 -22.73 60.99 -64.01
N GLU A 364 -22.69 60.26 -65.13
CA GLU A 364 -22.67 58.79 -65.11
C GLU A 364 -21.44 58.26 -64.36
N CYS A 365 -20.24 58.80 -64.64
CA CYS A 365 -19.01 58.47 -63.89
C CYS A 365 -19.13 58.82 -62.39
N SER A 366 -19.69 59.98 -62.06
CA SER A 366 -19.86 60.42 -60.65
C SER A 366 -20.81 59.50 -59.87
N SER A 367 -21.90 59.06 -60.50
CA SER A 367 -22.84 58.10 -59.89
C SER A 367 -22.21 56.71 -59.67
N ALA A 368 -21.32 56.27 -60.57
CA ALA A 368 -20.58 55.03 -60.44
C ALA A 368 -19.58 55.09 -59.27
N ILE A 369 -18.91 56.24 -59.09
CA ILE A 369 -18.00 56.51 -57.96
C ILE A 369 -18.73 56.37 -56.61
N THR A 370 -19.91 56.99 -56.46
CA THR A 370 -20.66 56.93 -55.19
C THR A 370 -21.13 55.51 -54.87
N LYS A 371 -21.58 54.75 -55.88
CA LYS A 371 -21.98 53.34 -55.71
C LYS A 371 -20.80 52.46 -55.27
N ALA A 372 -19.63 52.67 -55.86
CA ALA A 372 -18.41 51.96 -55.44
C ALA A 372 -18.02 52.29 -53.99
N GLN A 373 -18.09 53.56 -53.57
CA GLN A 373 -17.76 53.96 -52.20
C GLN A 373 -18.68 53.35 -51.11
N VAL A 374 -19.98 53.21 -51.38
CA VAL A 374 -20.91 52.57 -50.43
C VAL A 374 -20.65 51.06 -50.35
N ALA A 375 -20.33 50.40 -51.46
CA ALA A 375 -19.94 48.99 -51.48
C ALA A 375 -18.65 48.75 -50.67
N ILE A 376 -17.66 49.63 -50.80
CA ILE A 376 -16.41 49.62 -50.02
C ILE A 376 -16.69 49.66 -48.51
N LYS A 377 -17.49 50.63 -48.03
CA LYS A 377 -17.80 50.77 -46.60
C LYS A 377 -18.58 49.59 -46.02
N THR A 378 -19.44 48.97 -46.84
CA THR A 378 -20.23 47.81 -46.42
C THR A 378 -19.36 46.55 -46.30
N ALA A 379 -18.44 46.35 -47.25
CA ALA A 379 -17.46 45.26 -47.21
C ALA A 379 -16.52 45.38 -46.00
N ASP A 380 -16.02 46.59 -45.72
CA ASP A 380 -15.06 46.85 -44.62
C ASP A 380 -15.66 46.57 -43.22
N ARG A 381 -16.96 46.86 -43.02
CA ARG A 381 -17.67 46.53 -41.77
C ARG A 381 -17.86 45.03 -41.58
N ASN A 382 -18.11 44.30 -42.67
CA ASN A 382 -18.26 42.84 -42.61
C ASN A 382 -16.91 42.14 -42.37
N LEU A 383 -15.83 42.72 -42.91
CA LEU A 383 -14.45 42.30 -42.69
C LEU A 383 -14.09 42.28 -41.19
N LYS A 384 -14.29 43.41 -40.51
CA LYS A 384 -13.94 43.55 -39.08
C LYS A 384 -14.71 42.61 -38.17
N LYS A 385 -16.00 42.39 -38.44
CA LYS A 385 -16.82 41.44 -37.66
C LYS A 385 -16.31 40.00 -37.82
N ALA A 386 -15.88 39.63 -39.02
CA ALA A 386 -15.28 38.33 -39.26
C ALA A 386 -13.93 38.21 -38.52
N GLU A 387 -13.05 39.21 -38.62
CA GLU A 387 -11.76 39.23 -37.90
C GLU A 387 -11.93 39.09 -36.38
N GLU A 388 -12.89 39.80 -35.77
CA GLU A 388 -13.19 39.68 -34.33
C GLU A 388 -13.67 38.29 -33.94
N SER A 389 -14.50 37.65 -34.77
CA SER A 389 -14.94 36.27 -34.51
C SER A 389 -13.79 35.26 -34.60
N VAL A 390 -12.87 35.46 -35.54
CA VAL A 390 -11.71 34.59 -35.75
C VAL A 390 -10.75 34.65 -34.55
N VAL A 391 -10.41 35.85 -34.10
CA VAL A 391 -9.53 36.05 -32.93
C VAL A 391 -10.12 35.40 -31.68
N ARG A 392 -11.45 35.46 -31.51
CA ARG A 392 -12.12 34.82 -30.38
C ARG A 392 -12.02 33.29 -30.45
N THR A 393 -12.29 32.69 -31.60
CA THR A 393 -12.22 31.24 -31.78
C THR A 393 -10.79 30.71 -31.68
N GLU A 394 -9.80 31.43 -32.20
CA GLU A 394 -8.37 31.06 -32.06
C GLU A 394 -7.96 31.03 -30.59
N LYS A 395 -8.42 32.00 -29.79
CA LYS A 395 -8.16 32.03 -28.36
C LYS A 395 -8.79 30.84 -27.62
N GLU A 396 -10.04 30.50 -27.95
CA GLU A 396 -10.74 29.34 -27.38
C GLU A 396 -10.03 28.01 -27.74
N ILE A 397 -9.47 27.88 -28.95
CA ILE A 397 -8.66 26.71 -29.36
C ILE A 397 -7.39 26.60 -28.51
N VAL A 398 -6.64 27.71 -28.36
CA VAL A 398 -5.39 27.72 -27.58
C VAL A 398 -5.62 27.38 -26.10
N ASP A 399 -6.70 27.88 -25.50
CA ASP A 399 -7.02 27.59 -24.10
C ASP A 399 -7.48 26.12 -23.90
N ASN A 400 -8.16 25.54 -24.90
CA ASN A 400 -8.51 24.12 -24.90
C ASN A 400 -7.29 23.22 -25.09
N ASP A 401 -6.37 23.56 -25.99
CA ASP A 401 -5.13 22.80 -26.21
C ASP A 401 -4.29 22.71 -24.93
N LYS A 402 -4.15 23.83 -24.18
CA LYS A 402 -3.48 23.82 -22.88
C LYS A 402 -4.17 22.91 -21.87
N SER A 403 -5.51 22.94 -21.83
CA SER A 403 -6.29 22.07 -20.94
C SER A 403 -6.10 20.59 -21.29
N ILE A 404 -5.93 20.25 -22.58
CA ILE A 404 -5.64 18.89 -23.04
C ILE A 404 -4.23 18.47 -22.60
N GLU A 405 -3.22 19.34 -22.78
CA GLU A 405 -1.85 19.06 -22.33
C GLU A 405 -1.79 18.80 -20.82
N GLU A 406 -2.44 19.64 -20.01
CA GLU A 406 -2.53 19.47 -18.55
C GLU A 406 -3.18 18.15 -18.16
N LEU A 407 -4.35 17.82 -18.73
CA LEU A 407 -5.04 16.55 -18.46
C LEU A 407 -4.23 15.33 -18.92
N THR A 408 -3.47 15.46 -20.01
CA THR A 408 -2.60 14.39 -20.53
C THR A 408 -1.40 14.16 -19.62
N GLU A 409 -0.84 15.23 -19.03
CA GLU A 409 0.24 15.12 -18.05
C GLU A 409 -0.25 14.50 -16.74
N ASP A 410 -1.45 14.87 -16.29
CA ASP A 410 -2.08 14.29 -15.11
C ASP A 410 -2.37 12.79 -15.29
N LEU A 411 -2.80 12.36 -16.49
CA LEU A 411 -2.94 10.93 -16.83
C LEU A 411 -1.60 10.19 -16.72
N LYS A 412 -0.51 10.75 -17.27
CA LYS A 412 0.82 10.13 -17.15
C LYS A 412 1.24 9.97 -15.69
N LYS A 413 1.04 11.00 -14.86
CA LYS A 413 1.35 10.95 -13.43
C LYS A 413 0.51 9.91 -12.69
N LEU A 414 -0.77 9.75 -13.07
CA LEU A 414 -1.64 8.72 -12.50
C LEU A 414 -1.19 7.31 -12.92
N GLU A 415 -0.84 7.11 -14.18
CA GLU A 415 -0.32 5.82 -14.68
C GLU A 415 1.01 5.43 -14.01
N GLU A 416 1.94 6.38 -13.82
CA GLU A 416 3.20 6.15 -13.09
C GLU A 416 2.94 5.76 -11.62
N LYS A 417 2.02 6.46 -10.94
CA LYS A 417 1.64 6.12 -9.56
C LYS A 417 0.96 4.75 -9.48
N ALA A 418 0.06 4.45 -10.41
CA ALA A 418 -0.66 3.18 -10.46
C ALA A 418 0.29 2.00 -10.72
N THR A 419 1.26 2.17 -11.63
CA THR A 419 2.28 1.15 -11.91
C THR A 419 3.22 0.93 -10.73
N ALA A 420 3.62 1.99 -10.02
CA ALA A 420 4.40 1.87 -8.78
C ALA A 420 3.64 1.08 -7.70
N VAL A 421 2.39 1.46 -7.40
CA VAL A 421 1.56 0.76 -6.41
C VAL A 421 1.30 -0.69 -6.83
N MET A 422 1.10 -0.97 -8.12
CA MET A 422 0.92 -2.33 -8.62
C MET A 422 2.19 -3.18 -8.44
N ASN A 423 3.37 -2.61 -8.66
CA ASN A 423 4.63 -3.34 -8.46
C ASN A 423 4.88 -3.62 -6.98
N ASP A 424 4.69 -2.63 -6.11
CA ASP A 424 4.81 -2.80 -4.65
C ASP A 424 3.83 -3.87 -4.14
N CYS A 425 2.61 -3.90 -4.66
CA CYS A 425 1.60 -4.90 -4.30
C CYS A 425 2.00 -6.31 -4.79
N LYS A 426 2.57 -6.44 -5.99
CA LYS A 426 3.06 -7.72 -6.52
C LYS A 426 4.27 -8.24 -5.74
N GLU A 427 5.19 -7.37 -5.35
CA GLU A 427 6.33 -7.76 -4.51
C GLU A 427 5.87 -8.25 -3.14
N ALA A 428 4.94 -7.52 -2.51
CA ALA A 428 4.34 -7.94 -1.24
C ALA A 428 3.58 -9.28 -1.37
N GLU A 429 2.78 -9.44 -2.42
CA GLU A 429 2.10 -10.71 -2.74
C GLU A 429 3.09 -11.86 -3.01
N GLY A 430 4.25 -11.58 -3.61
CA GLY A 430 5.31 -12.57 -3.83
C GLY A 430 5.98 -13.04 -2.54
N SER A 431 6.12 -12.16 -1.54
CA SER A 431 6.68 -12.50 -0.22
C SER A 431 5.69 -13.23 0.70
N LEU A 432 4.38 -13.10 0.44
CA LEU A 432 3.32 -13.63 1.29
C LEU A 432 3.35 -15.19 1.40
N PRO A 433 3.52 -15.96 0.31
CA PRO A 433 3.63 -17.43 0.38
C PRO A 433 4.78 -17.90 1.26
N GLU A 434 5.94 -17.25 1.19
CA GLU A 434 7.13 -17.64 1.97
C GLU A 434 6.89 -17.45 3.47
N ILE A 435 6.27 -16.33 3.86
CA ILE A 435 5.89 -16.06 5.25
C ILE A 435 4.78 -17.02 5.72
N GLN A 436 3.80 -17.33 4.85
CA GLN A 436 2.75 -18.31 5.14
C GLN A 436 3.30 -19.73 5.33
N GLU A 437 4.27 -20.13 4.51
CA GLU A 437 4.95 -21.42 4.64
C GLU A 437 5.75 -21.49 5.95
N GLN A 438 6.48 -20.43 6.30
CA GLN A 438 7.17 -20.34 7.59
C GLN A 438 6.20 -20.43 8.77
N HIS A 439 5.07 -19.73 8.71
CA HIS A 439 4.03 -19.79 9.75
C HIS A 439 3.46 -21.20 9.89
N ARG A 440 3.13 -21.86 8.77
CA ARG A 440 2.63 -23.23 8.73
C ARG A 440 3.64 -24.23 9.31
N ASN A 441 4.91 -24.10 8.93
CA ASN A 441 5.98 -24.98 9.42
C ASN A 441 6.17 -24.82 10.93
N LEU A 442 6.21 -23.58 11.44
CA LEU A 442 6.27 -23.32 12.88
C LEU A 442 5.05 -23.86 13.64
N LEU A 443 3.84 -23.74 13.08
CA LEU A 443 2.63 -24.33 13.66
C LEU A 443 2.72 -25.85 13.77
N GLN A 444 3.18 -26.52 12.71
CA GLN A 444 3.38 -27.97 12.73
C GLN A 444 4.43 -28.38 13.76
N GLU A 445 5.59 -27.72 13.79
CA GLU A 445 6.61 -27.97 14.79
C GLU A 445 6.08 -27.78 16.22
N MET A 446 5.37 -26.69 16.48
CA MET A 446 4.81 -26.39 17.80
C MET A 446 3.79 -27.45 18.24
N LYS A 447 2.96 -27.95 17.31
CA LYS A 447 2.03 -29.05 17.58
C LYS A 447 2.76 -30.35 17.93
N THR A 448 3.83 -30.69 17.18
CA THR A 448 4.62 -31.88 17.51
C THR A 448 5.34 -31.78 18.85
N ILE A 449 5.79 -30.58 19.24
CA ILE A 449 6.40 -30.33 20.55
C ILE A 449 5.34 -30.46 21.66
N GLN A 450 4.14 -29.91 21.47
CA GLN A 450 3.02 -30.06 22.42
C GLN A 450 2.62 -31.53 22.61
N GLU A 451 2.51 -32.31 21.54
CA GLU A 451 2.19 -33.73 21.62
C GLU A 451 3.26 -34.50 22.41
N LYS A 452 4.55 -34.20 22.18
CA LYS A 452 5.67 -34.77 22.94
C LYS A 452 5.65 -34.34 24.41
N GLU A 453 5.36 -33.07 24.70
CA GLU A 453 5.23 -32.57 26.06
C GLU A 453 4.10 -33.30 26.81
N HIS A 454 2.93 -33.42 26.21
CA HIS A 454 1.80 -34.13 26.82
C HIS A 454 2.10 -35.62 27.04
N ALA A 455 2.79 -36.27 26.11
CA ALA A 455 3.22 -37.66 26.28
C ALA A 455 4.17 -37.81 27.49
N LEU A 456 5.18 -36.93 27.60
CA LEU A 456 6.11 -36.92 28.73
C LEU A 456 5.42 -36.57 30.06
N GLN A 457 4.48 -35.64 30.07
CA GLN A 457 3.69 -35.31 31.27
C GLN A 457 2.88 -36.52 31.75
N LYS A 458 2.26 -37.27 30.83
CA LYS A 458 1.52 -38.49 31.15
C LYS A 458 2.44 -39.56 31.74
N GLU A 459 3.62 -39.76 31.14
CA GLU A 459 4.63 -40.70 31.62
C GLU A 459 5.16 -40.30 33.00
N ALA A 460 5.47 -39.02 33.21
CA ALA A 460 5.90 -38.48 34.49
C ALA A 460 4.86 -38.67 35.60
N LEU A 461 3.57 -38.53 35.28
CA LEU A 461 2.47 -38.72 36.23
C LEU A 461 2.31 -40.21 36.60
N ASN A 462 2.44 -41.11 35.62
CA ASN A 462 2.41 -42.55 35.87
C ASN A 462 3.57 -43.00 36.77
N ILE A 463 4.78 -42.50 36.53
CA ILE A 463 5.94 -42.78 37.36
C ILE A 463 5.74 -42.24 38.78
N ARG A 464 5.19 -41.04 38.93
CA ARG A 464 4.91 -40.46 40.25
C ARG A 464 3.93 -41.33 41.04
N LEU A 465 2.88 -41.81 40.38
CA LEU A 465 1.91 -42.74 40.98
C LEU A 465 2.58 -44.05 41.43
N ASN A 466 3.48 -44.60 40.62
CA ASN A 466 4.23 -45.81 40.98
C ASN A 466 5.14 -45.57 42.20
N ILE A 467 5.82 -44.41 42.28
CA ILE A 467 6.64 -44.04 43.44
C ILE A 467 5.76 -43.92 44.70
N GLU A 468 4.59 -43.28 44.61
CA GLU A 468 3.65 -43.16 45.74
C GLU A 468 3.14 -44.54 46.21
N GLN A 469 2.87 -45.46 45.29
CA GLN A 469 2.50 -46.84 45.63
C GLN A 469 3.64 -47.54 46.38
N ILE A 470 4.88 -47.43 45.89
CA ILE A 470 6.06 -48.00 46.56
C ILE A 470 6.23 -47.39 47.96
N ASP A 471 6.08 -46.07 48.10
CA ASP A 471 6.17 -45.39 49.39
C ASP A 471 5.07 -45.83 50.37
N SER A 472 3.84 -46.03 49.89
CA SER A 472 2.75 -46.57 50.70
C SER A 472 3.07 -47.98 51.21
N HIS A 473 3.63 -48.83 50.36
CA HIS A 473 4.03 -50.18 50.75
C HIS A 473 5.19 -50.18 51.76
N ILE A 474 6.20 -49.32 51.56
CA ILE A 474 7.30 -49.14 52.52
C ILE A 474 6.74 -48.69 53.88
N ALA A 475 5.84 -47.71 53.89
CA ALA A 475 5.20 -47.23 55.11
C ALA A 475 4.37 -48.33 55.80
N GLU A 476 3.65 -49.16 55.05
CA GLU A 476 2.90 -50.30 55.60
C GLU A 476 3.84 -51.31 56.26
N HIS A 477 4.95 -51.66 55.59
CA HIS A 477 5.97 -52.57 56.14
C HIS A 477 6.64 -52.01 57.40
N GLN A 478 6.89 -50.69 57.46
CA GLN A 478 7.46 -50.03 58.64
C GLN A 478 6.46 -49.90 59.80
N SER A 479 5.16 -49.80 59.51
CA SER A 479 4.11 -49.66 60.53
C SER A 479 3.79 -50.95 61.29
N LYS A 480 4.09 -52.12 60.70
CA LYS A 480 3.85 -53.43 61.30
C LYS A 480 4.82 -53.66 62.46
N LYS A 481 4.38 -53.29 63.67
CA LYS A 481 5.09 -53.61 64.90
C LYS A 481 4.72 -55.01 65.37
N TYR A 482 5.67 -55.93 65.27
CA TYR A 482 5.61 -57.24 65.91
C TYR A 482 6.24 -57.12 67.29
N TRP A 483 5.45 -56.73 68.29
CA TRP A 483 5.79 -56.82 69.70
C TRP A 483 5.17 -58.07 70.32
#